data_AF-A0A947KL88-F1
#
_entry.id   AF-A0A947KL88-F1
#
_cell.length_a   1.000
_cell.length_b   1.000
_cell.length_c   1.000
_cell.angle_alpha   90.00
_cell.angle_beta   90.00
_cell.angle_gamma   90.00
#
_symmetry.space_group_name_H-M   'P 1'
#
loop_
_entity.id
_entity.type
_entity.pdbx_description
1 polymer ?
#
loop_
_entity_poly.entity_id
_entity_poly.type
_entity_poly.pdbx_seq_one_letter_code
_entity_poly.pdbx_strand_id
1 'polypeptide(L)'
;MVRHVYRVLCCLVLCIGMELAGSSALAKARLNQETTLVIVPARPRMVQLAFDLADMRPVVVLSCRGDARAANPLLFVWTNGAWQYVSPDDFRERRFVSEWPRQIIMIGDDHALPALLEDEAAWGADVTRLKTLSLADLINGMDPVFHFTDREWKWLARRYDLNLTDINAPRREFNPYDIPRSKLPLETKDFKQKKGDVPPAVLIESPAEVSAPAERAAVQPAPVTLPKAKEPSLK
;
A
#
# COMPACT_ATOMS: atom_id res chain seq x y z
N MET A 1 -32.06 55.19 30.58
CA MET A 1 -32.00 53.72 30.59
C MET A 1 -31.74 53.09 29.20
N VAL A 2 -31.15 53.81 28.22
CA VAL A 2 -31.00 53.30 26.83
C VAL A 2 -29.52 53.08 26.42
N ARG A 3 -28.56 53.50 27.25
CA ARG A 3 -27.12 53.41 26.94
C ARG A 3 -26.45 52.07 27.30
N HIS A 4 -27.10 51.18 28.05
CA HIS A 4 -26.52 49.89 28.44
C HIS A 4 -26.88 48.72 27.52
N VAL A 5 -27.92 48.85 26.70
CA VAL A 5 -28.34 47.77 25.79
C VAL A 5 -27.40 47.65 24.58
N TYR A 6 -26.83 48.76 24.11
CA TYR A 6 -25.90 48.76 22.95
C TYR A 6 -24.50 48.24 23.24
N ARG A 7 -24.06 48.23 24.52
CA ARG A 7 -22.73 47.70 24.88
C ARG A 7 -22.69 46.18 24.95
N VAL A 8 -23.80 45.52 25.27
CA VAL A 8 -23.88 44.05 25.33
C VAL A 8 -24.11 43.45 23.93
N LEU A 9 -24.86 44.15 23.06
CA LEU A 9 -25.12 43.68 21.71
C LEU A 9 -23.88 43.72 20.79
N CYS A 10 -22.91 44.61 21.07
CA CYS A 10 -21.70 44.74 20.25
C CYS A 10 -20.67 43.61 20.53
N CYS A 11 -20.64 43.05 21.74
CA CYS A 11 -19.78 41.91 22.07
C CYS A 11 -20.28 40.57 21.49
N LEU A 12 -21.58 40.44 21.22
CA LEU A 12 -22.17 39.20 20.68
C LEU A 12 -22.03 39.09 19.15
N VAL A 13 -21.88 40.21 18.45
CA VAL A 13 -21.65 40.23 16.99
C VAL A 13 -20.16 40.08 16.64
N LEU A 14 -19.24 40.40 17.56
CA LEU A 14 -17.81 40.32 17.29
C LEU A 14 -17.20 38.90 17.47
N CYS A 15 -17.90 37.96 18.12
CA CYS A 15 -17.40 36.60 18.34
C CYS A 15 -17.80 35.59 17.25
N ILE A 16 -18.62 35.97 16.26
CA ILE A 16 -19.03 35.07 15.16
C ILE A 16 -18.07 35.18 13.95
N GLY A 17 -17.11 36.12 13.97
CA GLY A 17 -16.23 36.41 12.83
C GLY A 17 -14.86 35.72 12.80
N MET A 18 -14.56 34.77 13.69
CA MET A 18 -13.18 34.31 13.91
C MET A 18 -12.95 32.78 13.86
N GLU A 19 -13.76 32.03 13.10
CA GLU A 19 -13.59 30.56 12.98
C GLU A 19 -13.55 30.00 11.54
N LEU A 20 -13.12 30.78 10.53
CA LEU A 20 -13.07 30.26 9.15
C LEU A 20 -11.76 30.51 8.38
N ALA A 21 -10.64 30.71 9.08
CA ALA A 21 -9.32 30.80 8.45
C ALA A 21 -8.25 30.09 9.29
N GLY A 22 -8.35 28.76 9.42
CA GLY A 22 -7.40 28.00 10.25
C GLY A 22 -7.03 26.58 9.82
N SER A 23 -7.73 25.95 8.85
CA SER A 23 -7.52 24.51 8.56
C SER A 23 -7.08 24.16 7.14
N SER A 24 -6.75 25.13 6.27
CA SER A 24 -6.33 24.83 4.89
C SER A 24 -4.83 24.56 4.73
N ALA A 25 -4.00 24.78 5.76
CA ALA A 25 -2.55 24.57 5.67
C ALA A 25 -2.12 23.10 5.89
N LEU A 26 -2.95 22.27 6.53
CA LEU A 26 -2.58 20.89 6.86
C LEU A 26 -2.84 19.89 5.72
N ALA A 27 -3.63 20.27 4.70
CA ALA A 27 -3.86 19.47 3.51
C ALA A 27 -2.64 19.45 2.56
N LYS A 28 -1.73 20.43 2.66
CA LYS A 28 -0.62 20.62 1.70
C LYS A 28 0.62 19.77 2.00
N ALA A 29 0.68 19.07 3.14
CA ALA A 29 1.88 18.42 3.64
C ALA A 29 1.93 16.88 3.51
N ARG A 30 0.98 16.25 2.80
CA ARG A 30 0.97 14.78 2.59
C ARG A 30 1.30 14.33 1.16
N LEU A 31 1.89 15.19 0.33
CA LEU A 31 2.19 14.88 -1.08
C LEU A 31 3.55 14.19 -1.30
N ASN A 32 4.31 13.86 -0.25
CA ASN A 32 5.56 13.09 -0.38
C ASN A 32 5.34 11.56 -0.29
N GLN A 33 4.10 11.10 -0.41
CA GLN A 33 3.77 9.68 -0.50
C GLN A 33 3.42 9.34 -1.94
N GLU A 34 3.86 8.17 -2.38
CA GLU A 34 3.68 7.61 -3.72
C GLU A 34 2.22 7.73 -4.14
N THR A 35 1.94 8.75 -4.96
CA THR A 35 0.56 9.11 -5.29
C THR A 35 0.06 8.12 -6.34
N THR A 36 -1.02 7.41 -6.03
CA THR A 36 -1.69 6.49 -6.94
C THR A 36 -2.80 7.22 -7.68
N LEU A 37 -2.86 7.07 -9.01
CA LEU A 37 -4.00 7.55 -9.80
C LEU A 37 -4.99 6.41 -9.99
N VAL A 38 -6.22 6.60 -9.51
CA VAL A 38 -7.31 5.64 -9.70
C VAL A 38 -8.27 6.20 -10.73
N ILE A 39 -8.36 5.51 -11.86
CA ILE A 39 -9.23 5.83 -12.98
C ILE A 39 -10.49 4.97 -12.86
N VAL A 40 -11.65 5.61 -12.74
CA VAL A 40 -12.95 4.93 -12.60
C VAL A 40 -13.95 5.39 -13.65
N PRO A 41 -14.88 4.53 -14.09
CA PRO A 41 -15.98 4.97 -14.91
C PRO A 41 -16.90 5.86 -14.07
N ALA A 42 -17.62 6.78 -14.71
CA ALA A 42 -18.58 7.70 -14.10
C ALA A 42 -19.87 7.00 -13.66
N ARG A 43 -19.73 5.94 -12.86
CA ARG A 43 -20.80 5.17 -12.22
C ARG A 43 -20.80 5.49 -10.72
N PRO A 44 -21.95 5.79 -10.10
CA PRO A 44 -22.00 6.25 -8.70
C PRO A 44 -21.26 5.34 -7.72
N ARG A 45 -21.42 4.01 -7.82
CA ARG A 45 -20.74 3.04 -6.94
C ARG A 45 -19.22 3.03 -7.11
N MET A 46 -18.72 3.23 -8.34
CA MET A 46 -17.28 3.24 -8.61
C MET A 46 -16.63 4.53 -8.14
N VAL A 47 -17.31 5.66 -8.35
CA VAL A 47 -16.89 6.96 -7.84
C VAL A 47 -16.88 6.97 -6.31
N GLN A 48 -17.90 6.39 -5.68
CA GLN A 48 -17.96 6.24 -4.22
C GLN A 48 -16.80 5.39 -3.69
N LEU A 49 -16.50 4.26 -4.34
CA LEU A 49 -15.34 3.43 -3.98
C LEU A 49 -14.03 4.22 -4.10
N ALA A 50 -13.85 4.97 -5.19
CA ALA A 50 -12.66 5.79 -5.37
C ALA A 50 -12.51 6.88 -4.29
N PHE A 51 -13.61 7.47 -3.83
CA PHE A 51 -13.59 8.41 -2.71
C PHE A 51 -13.28 7.73 -1.38
N ASP A 52 -13.92 6.59 -1.10
CA ASP A 52 -13.62 5.81 0.10
C ASP A 52 -12.12 5.43 0.12
N LEU A 53 -11.49 5.14 -1.04
CA LEU A 53 -10.05 4.92 -1.16
C LEU A 53 -9.22 6.19 -0.93
N ALA A 54 -9.64 7.33 -1.48
CA ALA A 54 -8.98 8.62 -1.29
C ALA A 54 -9.01 9.10 0.17
N ASP A 55 -10.03 8.70 0.94
CA ASP A 55 -10.09 8.93 2.39
C ASP A 55 -9.10 8.05 3.17
N MET A 56 -8.75 6.88 2.64
CA MET A 56 -7.84 5.92 3.28
C MET A 56 -6.37 6.15 2.91
N ARG A 57 -6.07 6.57 1.67
CA ARG A 57 -4.72 6.67 1.10
C ARG A 57 -4.60 7.89 0.17
N PRO A 58 -3.38 8.41 -0.09
CA PRO A 58 -3.17 9.53 -1.02
C PRO A 58 -3.42 9.08 -2.48
N VAL A 59 -4.67 9.16 -2.90
CA VAL A 59 -5.14 8.75 -4.22
C VAL A 59 -5.68 9.96 -4.98
N VAL A 60 -5.26 10.11 -6.24
CA VAL A 60 -5.91 11.01 -7.19
C VAL A 60 -7.02 10.24 -7.88
N VAL A 61 -8.25 10.75 -7.83
CA VAL A 61 -9.40 10.12 -8.47
C VAL A 61 -9.66 10.79 -9.80
N LEU A 62 -9.67 10.01 -10.87
CA LEU A 62 -10.10 10.44 -12.20
C LEU A 62 -11.34 9.65 -12.61
N SER A 63 -12.44 10.36 -12.82
CA SER A 63 -13.67 9.79 -13.34
C SER A 63 -13.76 10.02 -14.84
N CYS A 64 -14.07 8.97 -15.59
CA CYS A 64 -14.25 9.03 -17.02
C CYS A 64 -15.69 8.68 -17.41
N ARG A 65 -16.28 9.52 -18.27
CA ARG A 65 -17.54 9.24 -18.95
C ARG A 65 -17.30 9.14 -20.46
N GLY A 66 -17.52 7.95 -20.99
CA GLY A 66 -17.40 7.62 -22.40
C GLY A 66 -17.32 6.09 -22.51
N ASP A 67 -17.81 5.53 -23.59
CA ASP A 67 -17.58 4.12 -23.91
C ASP A 67 -16.27 3.95 -24.69
N ALA A 68 -15.90 2.71 -24.99
CA ALA A 68 -14.71 2.40 -25.78
C ALA A 68 -14.65 3.08 -27.16
N ARG A 69 -15.79 3.52 -27.71
CA ARG A 69 -15.90 4.15 -29.03
C ARG A 69 -15.98 5.67 -28.95
N ALA A 70 -16.01 6.25 -27.76
CA ALA A 70 -16.13 7.69 -27.57
C ALA A 70 -14.84 8.37 -28.05
N ALA A 71 -14.92 9.08 -29.18
CA ALA A 71 -13.82 9.87 -29.71
C ALA A 71 -13.40 11.01 -28.76
N ASN A 72 -14.37 11.57 -28.02
CA ASN A 72 -14.18 12.65 -27.07
C ASN A 72 -14.78 12.28 -25.70
N PRO A 73 -14.07 11.49 -24.88
CA PRO A 73 -14.55 11.16 -23.55
C PRO A 73 -14.47 12.38 -22.62
N LEU A 74 -15.39 12.44 -21.66
CA LEU A 74 -15.37 13.45 -20.62
C LEU A 74 -14.55 12.94 -19.44
N LEU A 75 -13.42 13.59 -19.17
CA LEU A 75 -12.53 13.26 -18.06
C LEU A 75 -12.70 14.32 -16.96
N PHE A 76 -12.85 13.86 -15.73
CA PHE A 76 -12.94 14.73 -14.56
C PHE A 76 -11.98 14.23 -13.49
N VAL A 77 -11.08 15.10 -13.03
CA VAL A 77 -10.21 14.80 -11.90
C VAL A 77 -10.80 15.42 -10.64
N TRP A 78 -10.79 14.66 -9.54
CA TRP A 78 -11.11 15.20 -8.23
C TRP A 78 -9.84 15.76 -7.60
N THR A 79 -9.81 17.08 -7.42
CA THR A 79 -8.67 17.77 -6.79
C THR A 79 -9.17 18.96 -6.00
N ASN A 80 -8.55 19.19 -4.83
CA ASN A 80 -8.91 20.28 -3.92
C ASN A 80 -10.41 20.33 -3.54
N GLY A 81 -11.06 19.16 -3.42
CA GLY A 81 -12.46 19.07 -3.03
C GLY A 81 -13.47 19.45 -4.14
N ALA A 82 -13.03 19.53 -5.39
CA ALA A 82 -13.90 19.82 -6.53
C ALA A 82 -13.56 18.94 -7.74
N TRP A 83 -14.58 18.66 -8.56
CA TRP A 83 -14.38 18.07 -9.88
C TRP A 83 -13.87 19.13 -10.84
N GLN A 84 -12.75 18.84 -11.48
CA GLN A 84 -12.18 19.67 -12.54
C GLN A 84 -12.23 18.89 -13.84
N TYR A 85 -12.78 19.51 -14.88
CA TYR A 85 -12.75 18.94 -16.22
C TYR A 85 -11.31 18.92 -16.75
N VAL A 86 -10.93 17.81 -17.37
CA VAL A 86 -9.64 17.64 -18.03
C VAL A 86 -9.93 17.38 -19.50
N SER A 87 -9.40 18.23 -20.38
CA SER A 87 -9.53 17.99 -21.81
C SER A 87 -8.69 16.75 -22.21
N PRO A 88 -9.06 16.04 -23.28
CA PRO A 88 -8.24 14.94 -23.81
C PRO A 88 -6.79 15.34 -24.08
N ASP A 89 -6.57 16.58 -24.54
CA ASP A 89 -5.23 17.11 -24.81
C ASP A 89 -4.46 17.43 -23.52
N ASP A 90 -5.10 18.03 -22.51
CA ASP A 90 -4.47 18.24 -21.19
C ASP A 90 -4.14 16.92 -20.50
N PHE A 91 -4.94 15.87 -20.73
CA PHE A 91 -4.66 14.53 -20.24
C PHE A 91 -3.42 13.94 -20.91
N ARG A 92 -3.32 14.02 -22.25
CA ARG A 92 -2.13 13.63 -23.04
C ARG A 92 -0.87 14.34 -22.59
N GLU A 93 -0.98 15.64 -22.36
CA GLU A 93 0.14 16.49 -21.94
C GLU A 93 0.39 16.46 -20.42
N ARG A 94 -0.42 15.71 -19.67
CA ARG A 94 -0.30 15.52 -18.20
C ARG A 94 -0.40 16.82 -17.40
N ARG A 95 -1.05 17.84 -17.94
CA ARG A 95 -1.13 19.17 -17.32
C ARG A 95 -2.05 19.26 -16.11
N PHE A 96 -2.84 18.22 -15.85
CA PHE A 96 -3.81 18.16 -14.75
C PHE A 96 -3.20 17.72 -13.41
N VAL A 97 -1.95 17.24 -13.39
CA VAL A 97 -1.22 16.85 -12.18
C VAL A 97 0.15 17.53 -12.13
N SER A 98 0.57 17.94 -10.94
CA SER A 98 1.90 18.57 -10.75
C SER A 98 3.03 17.54 -10.77
N GLU A 99 2.78 16.34 -10.26
CA GLU A 99 3.72 15.21 -10.27
C GLU A 99 2.98 13.98 -10.81
N TRP A 100 3.64 13.22 -11.69
CA TRP A 100 3.01 12.06 -12.31
C TRP A 100 2.97 10.88 -11.33
N PRO A 101 1.83 10.20 -11.15
CA PRO A 101 1.71 9.04 -10.29
C PRO A 101 2.66 7.92 -10.74
N ARG A 102 3.26 7.21 -9.77
CA ARG A 102 4.07 6.01 -10.05
C ARG A 102 3.23 4.80 -10.43
N GLN A 103 1.98 4.80 -9.99
CA GLN A 103 1.06 3.69 -10.15
C GLN A 103 -0.31 4.19 -10.59
N ILE A 104 -0.88 3.49 -11.57
CA ILE A 104 -2.19 3.79 -12.13
C ILE A 104 -3.05 2.54 -11.99
N ILE A 105 -4.21 2.69 -11.35
CA ILE A 105 -5.21 1.62 -11.27
C ILE A 105 -6.37 2.00 -12.19
N MET A 106 -6.59 1.19 -13.21
CA MET A 106 -7.70 1.37 -14.15
C MET A 106 -8.82 0.40 -13.82
N ILE A 107 -9.97 0.94 -13.42
CA ILE A 107 -11.16 0.17 -13.10
C ILE A 107 -12.11 0.25 -14.28
N GLY A 108 -12.52 -0.90 -14.82
CA GLY A 108 -13.49 -0.96 -15.90
C GLY A 108 -13.22 -2.09 -16.88
N ASP A 109 -14.30 -2.62 -17.45
CA ASP A 109 -14.21 -3.53 -18.59
C ASP A 109 -13.73 -2.78 -19.86
N ASP A 110 -13.40 -3.54 -20.89
CA ASP A 110 -12.90 -3.01 -22.18
C ASP A 110 -13.96 -2.19 -22.94
N HIS A 111 -15.18 -2.08 -22.43
CA HIS A 111 -16.27 -1.26 -23.00
C HIS A 111 -16.57 0.00 -22.19
N ALA A 112 -16.22 0.00 -20.90
CA ALA A 112 -16.50 1.06 -19.95
C ALA A 112 -15.44 2.16 -19.94
N LEU A 113 -14.26 1.89 -20.52
CA LEU A 113 -13.17 2.85 -20.63
C LEU A 113 -12.91 3.20 -22.11
N PRO A 114 -12.73 4.49 -22.45
CA PRO A 114 -12.34 4.93 -23.78
C PRO A 114 -10.94 4.45 -24.16
N ALA A 115 -10.73 4.16 -25.45
CA ALA A 115 -9.44 3.75 -26.00
C ALA A 115 -8.30 4.74 -25.67
N LEU A 116 -8.62 6.05 -25.57
CA LEU A 116 -7.67 7.09 -25.16
C LEU A 116 -6.95 6.76 -23.85
N LEU A 117 -7.62 6.11 -22.91
CA LEU A 117 -7.01 5.78 -21.62
C LEU A 117 -6.11 4.54 -21.71
N GLU A 118 -6.33 3.67 -22.69
CA GLU A 118 -5.56 2.44 -22.86
C GLU A 118 -4.19 2.69 -23.47
N ASP A 119 -4.15 3.48 -24.54
CA ASP A 119 -2.90 3.79 -25.26
C ASP A 119 -1.93 4.59 -24.38
N GLU A 120 -2.50 5.45 -23.55
CA GLU A 120 -1.77 6.42 -22.74
C GLU A 120 -1.44 5.89 -21.33
N ALA A 121 -2.02 4.77 -20.90
CA ALA A 121 -1.60 4.14 -19.66
C ALA A 121 -0.16 3.57 -19.75
N ALA A 122 0.36 3.31 -20.95
CA ALA A 122 1.70 2.76 -21.20
C ALA A 122 2.88 3.70 -20.87
N TRP A 123 2.62 4.85 -20.27
CA TRP A 123 3.54 5.97 -20.03
C TRP A 123 4.62 5.79 -18.94
N GLY A 124 4.94 4.55 -18.58
CA GLY A 124 6.04 4.23 -17.65
C GLY A 124 5.66 4.18 -16.17
N ALA A 125 4.37 4.34 -15.83
CA ALA A 125 3.85 4.01 -14.51
C ALA A 125 3.46 2.52 -14.48
N ASP A 126 3.45 1.90 -13.29
CA ASP A 126 2.92 0.55 -13.13
C ASP A 126 1.40 0.58 -13.25
N VAL A 127 0.86 -0.04 -14.29
CA VAL A 127 -0.58 -0.02 -14.60
C VAL A 127 -1.22 -1.32 -14.18
N THR A 128 -2.06 -1.25 -13.16
CA THR A 128 -2.91 -2.36 -12.75
C THR A 128 -4.30 -2.19 -13.36
N ARG A 129 -4.67 -3.09 -14.27
CA ARG A 129 -5.99 -3.08 -14.91
C ARG A 129 -6.93 -4.08 -14.25
N LEU A 130 -8.04 -3.58 -13.74
CA LEU A 130 -9.11 -4.37 -13.14
C LEU A 130 -10.31 -4.41 -14.09
N LYS A 131 -10.37 -5.47 -14.91
CA LYS A 131 -11.41 -5.70 -15.93
C LYS A 131 -12.73 -6.21 -15.35
N THR A 132 -13.16 -5.63 -14.23
CA THR A 132 -14.37 -6.03 -13.53
C THR A 132 -15.07 -4.80 -12.96
N LEU A 133 -16.38 -4.89 -12.84
CA LEU A 133 -17.22 -3.90 -12.18
C LEU A 133 -17.80 -4.43 -10.86
N SER A 134 -17.46 -5.69 -10.52
CA SER A 134 -17.81 -6.32 -9.26
C SER A 134 -16.96 -5.73 -8.15
N LEU A 135 -17.60 -5.12 -7.15
CA LEU A 135 -16.91 -4.47 -6.02
C LEU A 135 -16.01 -5.44 -5.26
N ALA A 136 -16.43 -6.71 -5.10
CA ALA A 136 -15.63 -7.73 -4.42
C ALA A 136 -14.31 -7.99 -5.15
N ASP A 137 -14.38 -8.20 -6.46
CA ASP A 137 -13.19 -8.46 -7.28
C ASP A 137 -12.28 -7.23 -7.37
N LEU A 138 -12.87 -6.03 -7.38
CA LEU A 138 -12.12 -4.77 -7.35
C LEU A 138 -11.34 -4.63 -6.05
N ILE A 139 -11.99 -4.77 -4.91
CA ILE A 139 -11.33 -4.65 -3.60
C ILE A 139 -10.22 -5.70 -3.47
N ASN A 140 -10.48 -6.94 -3.88
CA ASN A 140 -9.48 -8.01 -3.90
C ASN A 140 -8.31 -7.68 -4.84
N GLY A 141 -8.58 -7.16 -6.03
CA GLY A 141 -7.54 -6.79 -7.00
C GLY A 141 -6.71 -5.57 -6.60
N MET A 142 -7.22 -4.73 -5.70
CA MET A 142 -6.53 -3.55 -5.19
C MET A 142 -5.69 -3.83 -3.93
N ASP A 143 -5.89 -4.96 -3.26
CA ASP A 143 -5.14 -5.32 -2.04
C ASP A 143 -3.61 -5.43 -2.23
N PRO A 144 -3.08 -5.98 -3.35
CA PRO A 144 -1.63 -6.00 -3.59
C PRO A 144 -1.02 -4.60 -3.66
N VAL A 145 -1.82 -3.57 -3.93
CA VAL A 145 -1.37 -2.19 -4.08
C VAL A 145 -1.52 -1.42 -2.77
N PHE A 146 -2.69 -1.49 -2.13
CA PHE A 146 -2.97 -0.68 -0.94
C PHE A 146 -2.66 -1.39 0.38
N HIS A 147 -2.44 -2.70 0.34
CA HIS A 147 -2.20 -3.57 1.51
C HIS A 147 -3.22 -3.29 2.62
N PHE A 148 -4.48 -3.63 2.37
CA PHE A 148 -5.56 -3.28 3.29
C PHE A 148 -5.39 -4.02 4.63
N THR A 149 -5.54 -3.27 5.72
CA THR A 149 -5.55 -3.83 7.07
C THR A 149 -6.85 -4.60 7.34
N ASP A 150 -6.85 -5.51 8.31
CA ASP A 150 -8.05 -6.25 8.72
C ASP A 150 -9.23 -5.33 9.09
N ARG A 151 -8.93 -4.15 9.63
CA ARG A 151 -9.94 -3.15 9.97
C ARG A 151 -10.56 -2.54 8.71
N GLU A 152 -9.74 -2.20 7.72
CA GLU A 152 -10.19 -1.66 6.44
C GLU A 152 -11.00 -2.69 5.66
N TRP A 153 -10.55 -3.95 5.64
CA TRP A 153 -11.30 -5.08 5.08
C TRP A 153 -12.70 -5.22 5.70
N LYS A 154 -12.81 -5.24 7.03
CA LYS A 154 -14.10 -5.31 7.72
C LYS A 154 -14.97 -4.09 7.46
N TRP A 155 -14.37 -2.90 7.35
CA TRP A 155 -15.09 -1.67 7.05
C TRP A 155 -15.64 -1.67 5.63
N LEU A 156 -14.82 -2.01 4.62
CA LEU A 156 -15.22 -2.15 3.23
C LEU A 156 -16.33 -3.19 3.06
N ALA A 157 -16.19 -4.35 3.70
CA ALA A 157 -17.20 -5.40 3.67
C ALA A 157 -18.56 -4.91 4.18
N ARG A 158 -18.59 -4.20 5.32
CA ARG A 158 -19.82 -3.61 5.86
C ARG A 158 -20.37 -2.49 4.98
N ARG A 159 -19.49 -1.64 4.44
CA ARG A 159 -19.85 -0.48 3.62
C ARG A 159 -20.55 -0.88 2.31
N TYR A 160 -20.10 -1.99 1.72
CA TYR A 160 -20.56 -2.48 0.42
C TYR A 160 -21.42 -3.74 0.50
N ASP A 161 -21.83 -4.15 1.70
CA ASP A 161 -22.62 -5.36 1.97
C ASP A 161 -22.01 -6.63 1.36
N LEU A 162 -20.70 -6.80 1.57
CA LEU A 162 -19.92 -7.94 1.07
C LEU A 162 -19.69 -8.97 2.18
N ASN A 163 -19.74 -10.25 1.82
CA ASN A 163 -19.38 -11.35 2.71
C ASN A 163 -17.86 -11.55 2.67
N LEU A 164 -17.21 -11.37 3.82
CA LEU A 164 -15.77 -11.59 3.96
C LEU A 164 -15.51 -13.05 4.32
N THR A 165 -14.93 -13.79 3.39
CA THR A 165 -14.52 -15.18 3.62
C THR A 165 -13.01 -15.21 3.85
N ASP A 166 -12.59 -15.65 5.05
CA ASP A 166 -11.17 -15.85 5.35
C ASP A 166 -10.66 -17.12 4.65
N ILE A 167 -9.97 -16.95 3.52
CA ILE A 167 -9.36 -18.05 2.77
C ILE A 167 -8.28 -18.81 3.57
N ASN A 168 -7.74 -18.21 4.63
CA ASN A 168 -6.77 -18.83 5.52
C ASN A 168 -7.41 -19.45 6.77
N ALA A 169 -8.73 -19.34 6.97
CA ALA A 169 -9.42 -20.01 8.08
C ALA A 169 -9.10 -21.52 8.16
N PRO A 170 -9.10 -22.30 7.05
CA PRO A 170 -8.76 -23.72 7.10
C PRO A 170 -7.30 -23.97 7.51
N ARG A 171 -6.39 -23.06 7.16
CA ARG A 171 -4.97 -23.14 7.55
C ARG A 171 -4.74 -22.73 9.01
N ARG A 172 -5.56 -21.81 9.53
CA ARG A 172 -5.55 -21.38 10.94
C ARG A 172 -6.18 -22.42 11.85
N GLU A 173 -7.22 -23.10 11.39
CA GLU A 173 -7.76 -24.31 12.04
C GLU A 173 -6.70 -25.42 12.11
N PHE A 174 -5.79 -25.47 11.15
CA PHE A 174 -4.60 -26.32 11.17
C PHE A 174 -3.48 -25.74 12.05
N ASN A 175 -3.80 -25.34 13.28
CA ASN A 175 -2.79 -25.05 14.28
C ASN A 175 -2.19 -26.39 14.76
N PRO A 176 -0.89 -26.67 14.52
CA PRO A 176 -0.27 -27.94 14.92
C PRO A 176 -0.28 -28.17 16.43
N TYR A 177 -0.61 -27.15 17.23
CA TYR A 177 -0.77 -27.24 18.67
C TYR A 177 -2.22 -27.51 19.13
N ASP A 178 -3.23 -27.30 18.27
CA ASP A 178 -4.65 -27.55 18.59
C ASP A 178 -5.13 -28.94 18.12
N ILE A 179 -4.34 -29.63 17.30
CA ILE A 179 -4.62 -30.99 16.84
C ILE A 179 -3.93 -31.98 17.81
N PRO A 180 -4.66 -32.94 18.41
CA PRO A 180 -4.03 -33.99 19.21
C PRO A 180 -3.01 -34.72 18.34
N ARG A 181 -1.79 -34.97 18.87
CA ARG A 181 -0.66 -35.57 18.14
C ARG A 181 -1.02 -36.82 17.32
N SER A 182 -2.06 -37.55 17.71
CA SER A 182 -2.59 -38.73 17.03
C SER A 182 -3.24 -38.46 15.66
N LYS A 183 -3.63 -37.21 15.37
CA LYS A 183 -4.24 -36.79 14.09
C LYS A 183 -3.30 -35.98 13.20
N LEU A 184 -2.06 -35.75 13.64
CA LEU A 184 -1.05 -35.16 12.76
C LEU A 184 -0.72 -36.16 11.65
N PRO A 185 -0.62 -35.71 10.39
CA PRO A 185 -0.07 -36.54 9.33
C PRO A 185 1.31 -37.02 9.78
N LEU A 186 1.44 -38.33 10.02
CA LEU A 186 2.74 -38.93 10.26
C LEU A 186 3.50 -38.79 8.94
N GLU A 187 4.47 -37.87 8.88
CA GLU A 187 5.47 -37.89 7.82
C GLU A 187 6.19 -39.23 7.93
N THR A 188 5.81 -40.20 7.10
CA THR A 188 6.66 -41.35 6.78
C THR A 188 7.86 -40.81 6.03
N LYS A 189 8.88 -40.39 6.79
CA LYS A 189 10.21 -40.14 6.27
C LYS A 189 10.81 -41.48 5.89
N ASP A 190 10.60 -41.88 4.64
CA ASP A 190 11.35 -42.98 4.06
C ASP A 190 12.82 -42.52 3.97
N PHE A 191 13.68 -43.15 4.78
CA PHE A 191 15.12 -43.00 4.64
C PHE A 191 15.53 -43.62 3.31
N LYS A 192 15.70 -42.78 2.28
CA LYS A 192 16.37 -43.21 1.06
C LYS A 192 17.85 -43.38 1.38
N GLN A 193 18.31 -44.63 1.34
CA GLN A 193 19.72 -44.96 1.42
C GLN A 193 20.44 -44.24 0.26
N LYS A 194 21.39 -43.37 0.61
CA LYS A 194 22.21 -42.65 -0.37
C LYS A 194 23.03 -43.71 -1.13
N LYS A 195 22.64 -44.01 -2.37
CA LYS A 195 23.39 -44.95 -3.21
C LYS A 195 24.68 -44.26 -3.66
N GLY A 196 25.77 -44.58 -2.97
CA GLY A 196 27.12 -44.14 -3.33
C GLY A 196 27.84 -43.42 -2.21
N ASP A 197 28.32 -44.19 -1.24
CA ASP A 197 29.62 -43.98 -0.60
C ASP A 197 30.07 -45.36 -0.14
N VAL A 198 30.62 -46.13 -1.09
CA VAL A 198 31.44 -47.28 -0.75
C VAL A 198 32.74 -46.69 -0.19
N PRO A 199 33.06 -46.85 1.10
CA PRO A 199 34.35 -46.42 1.60
C PRO A 199 35.43 -47.23 0.88
N PRO A 200 36.47 -46.59 0.31
CA PRO A 200 37.57 -47.31 -0.32
C PRO A 200 38.25 -48.20 0.71
N ALA A 201 38.52 -49.45 0.31
CA ALA A 201 39.21 -50.43 1.11
C ALA A 201 40.53 -49.86 1.64
N VAL A 202 40.63 -49.80 2.97
CA VAL A 202 41.85 -49.47 3.69
C VAL A 202 42.84 -50.61 3.48
N LEU A 203 43.88 -50.39 2.67
CA LEU A 203 45.13 -51.16 2.75
C LEU A 203 46.00 -50.50 3.83
N ILE A 204 46.20 -51.22 4.93
CA ILE A 204 47.14 -50.84 6.00
C ILE A 204 48.50 -51.47 5.66
N GLU A 205 49.50 -50.66 5.35
CA GLU A 205 50.92 -50.93 5.62
C GLU A 205 51.52 -49.59 6.10
N SER A 206 51.64 -49.38 7.41
CA SER A 206 52.82 -49.59 8.28
C SER A 206 53.84 -48.43 8.23
N PRO A 207 54.45 -48.02 9.37
CA PRO A 207 54.78 -46.61 9.65
C PRO A 207 56.27 -46.24 9.49
N ALA A 208 56.50 -45.01 9.00
CA ALA A 208 57.73 -44.23 9.09
C ALA A 208 57.35 -42.79 8.68
N GLU A 209 57.87 -41.66 9.15
CA GLU A 209 58.84 -41.27 10.16
C GLU A 209 58.76 -39.73 10.17
N VAL A 210 58.72 -39.14 11.37
CA VAL A 210 59.20 -37.80 11.77
C VAL A 210 59.27 -36.67 10.71
N SER A 211 58.53 -35.56 10.93
CA SER A 211 59.15 -34.22 11.07
C SER A 211 58.17 -33.11 11.50
N ALA A 212 58.74 -32.14 12.21
CA ALA A 212 58.15 -31.11 13.07
C ALA A 212 57.24 -30.07 12.39
N PRO A 213 56.36 -29.40 13.18
CA PRO A 213 55.63 -28.20 12.76
C PRO A 213 56.43 -26.91 13.04
N ALA A 214 56.55 -26.06 12.01
CA ALA A 214 57.09 -24.71 12.11
C ALA A 214 55.99 -23.70 12.48
N GLU A 215 56.12 -23.18 13.70
CA GLU A 215 56.04 -21.77 14.14
C GLU A 215 55.31 -20.68 13.30
N ARG A 216 54.66 -19.78 14.06
CA ARG A 216 54.25 -18.37 13.79
C ARG A 216 52.83 -18.15 13.26
N ALA A 217 52.08 -17.16 13.73
CA ALA A 217 52.28 -16.17 14.80
C ALA A 217 50.90 -15.63 15.24
N ALA A 218 50.84 -15.22 16.50
CA ALA A 218 49.70 -14.58 17.13
C ALA A 218 49.46 -13.16 16.59
N VAL A 219 48.20 -12.80 16.38
CA VAL A 219 47.76 -11.41 16.21
C VAL A 219 46.95 -11.03 17.46
N GLN A 220 47.45 -10.03 18.18
CA GLN A 220 46.82 -9.39 19.33
C GLN A 220 45.67 -8.48 18.87
N PRO A 221 44.54 -8.40 19.59
CA PRO A 221 43.56 -7.33 19.39
C PRO A 221 43.91 -6.09 20.24
N ALA A 222 43.82 -4.91 19.60
CA ALA A 222 44.01 -3.60 20.21
C ALA A 222 42.82 -3.17 21.10
N PRO A 223 43.02 -2.32 22.12
CA PRO A 223 41.95 -1.87 23.01
C PRO A 223 41.49 -0.41 22.76
N VAL A 224 40.38 -0.07 23.44
CA VAL A 224 39.89 1.28 23.83
C VAL A 224 39.03 1.98 22.75
N THR A 225 37.80 2.47 23.00
CA THR A 225 37.41 3.46 24.03
C THR A 225 35.88 3.51 24.20
N LEU A 226 35.40 3.58 25.46
CA LEU A 226 34.01 3.85 25.85
C LEU A 226 33.73 5.38 25.92
N PRO A 227 32.56 5.88 25.49
CA PRO A 227 32.18 7.28 25.68
C PRO A 227 31.64 7.56 27.09
N LYS A 228 32.05 8.72 27.61
CA LYS A 228 31.79 9.26 28.95
C LYS A 228 30.39 9.89 29.04
N ALA A 229 29.66 9.51 30.08
CA ALA A 229 28.36 10.07 30.46
C ALA A 229 28.43 11.56 30.82
N LYS A 230 27.35 12.30 30.50
CA LYS A 230 27.15 13.71 30.78
C LYS A 230 25.94 13.83 31.72
N GLU A 231 26.16 14.30 32.94
CA GLU A 231 25.12 14.70 33.90
C GLU A 231 25.07 16.24 34.06
N PRO A 232 23.95 16.79 34.59
CA PRO A 232 23.47 18.13 34.29
C PRO A 232 23.99 19.19 35.28
N SER A 233 23.90 20.46 34.87
CA SER A 233 24.13 21.61 35.77
C SER A 233 22.85 22.43 35.85
N LEU A 234 22.36 22.57 37.09
CA LEU A 234 21.36 23.54 37.52
C LEU A 234 21.81 24.98 37.22
N LYS A 235 20.89 25.80 36.74
CA LYS A 235 20.70 27.21 37.13
C LYS A 235 19.27 27.63 36.85
#